data_AF-A0A9P0G7J3-F1
#
_entry.id   AF-A0A9P0G7J3-F1
#
_cell.length_a   1.000
_cell.length_b   1.000
_cell.length_c   1.000
_cell.angle_alpha   90.00
_cell.angle_beta   90.00
_cell.angle_gamma   90.00
#
_symmetry.space_group_name_H-M   'P 1'
#
loop_
_entity.id
_entity.type
_entity.pdbx_description
1 polymer ?
#
loop_
_entity_poly.entity_id
_entity_poly.type
_entity_poly.pdbx_seq_one_letter_code
_entity_poly.pdbx_strand_id
1 'polypeptide(L)'
;MVDEGSICPFTESSTLPSACNKIFRRNFLKEGMIGIIPKHYRWRDNQSQIGIQSLLWEENCRSINIHHAAKGRENVIAGAKVDGFCNETNQIFEFHGCIWHGCKCLKYQRDAPLHDNPSETLNIRHEAIVAKLNRLRGFGFEVVEMWECDFRRHIKENREIIIIYKKSSYSTKFTS
;
A
#
# COMPACT_ATOMS: atom_id res chain seq x y z
N MET A 1 39.83 -0.29 -28.07
CA MET A 1 38.72 0.12 -27.19
C MET A 1 37.46 -0.53 -27.73
N VAL A 2 36.62 -1.11 -26.88
CA VAL A 2 35.43 -1.84 -27.34
C VAL A 2 34.36 -0.80 -27.69
N ASP A 3 34.11 -0.59 -28.98
CA ASP A 3 33.19 0.43 -29.53
C ASP A 3 31.77 -0.09 -29.77
N GLU A 4 31.39 -1.22 -29.17
CA GLU A 4 30.04 -1.75 -29.30
C GLU A 4 29.09 -1.00 -28.34
N GLY A 5 28.32 -0.04 -28.88
CA GLY A 5 27.22 0.62 -28.16
C GLY A 5 27.41 2.09 -27.79
N SER A 6 28.44 2.76 -28.32
CA SER A 6 28.66 4.22 -28.17
C SER A 6 28.89 4.73 -26.74
N ILE A 7 29.23 3.83 -25.81
CA ILE A 7 29.55 4.14 -24.41
C ILE A 7 30.79 3.36 -24.02
N CYS A 8 31.81 4.04 -23.53
CA CYS A 8 33.01 3.38 -23.04
C CYS A 8 32.80 2.88 -21.59
N PRO A 9 32.86 1.56 -21.33
CA PRO A 9 32.59 0.97 -20.01
C PRO A 9 33.71 1.20 -18.99
N PHE A 10 34.78 1.92 -19.33
CA PHE A 10 35.91 2.22 -18.42
C PHE A 10 36.03 3.71 -18.08
N THR A 11 35.47 4.59 -18.90
CA THR A 11 35.51 6.04 -18.69
C THR A 11 34.15 6.61 -18.32
N GLU A 12 33.06 6.02 -18.83
CA GLU A 12 31.71 6.52 -18.59
C GLU A 12 30.94 5.72 -17.54
N SER A 13 31.38 4.51 -17.18
CA SER A 13 30.71 3.68 -16.18
C SER A 13 31.75 2.91 -15.39
N SER A 14 31.62 2.82 -14.07
CA SER A 14 32.51 1.97 -13.25
C SER A 14 31.95 0.56 -13.02
N THR A 15 30.70 0.32 -13.43
CA THR A 15 30.00 -0.95 -13.22
C THR A 15 29.22 -1.36 -14.46
N LEU A 16 29.15 -2.68 -14.70
CA LEU A 16 28.39 -3.28 -15.79
C LEU A 16 26.91 -2.80 -15.84
N PRO A 17 26.18 -2.75 -14.71
CA PRO A 17 24.80 -2.26 -14.70
C PRO A 17 24.67 -0.79 -15.12
N SER A 18 25.63 0.06 -14.73
CA SER A 18 25.66 1.47 -15.15
C SER A 18 25.87 1.59 -16.67
N ALA A 19 26.80 0.81 -17.24
CA ALA A 19 27.05 0.80 -18.68
C ALA A 19 25.80 0.35 -19.45
N CYS A 20 25.16 -0.74 -19.02
CA CYS A 20 23.94 -1.27 -19.63
C CYS A 20 22.78 -0.25 -19.59
N ASN A 21 22.57 0.41 -18.46
CA ASN A 21 21.51 1.42 -18.32
C ASN A 21 21.78 2.66 -19.19
N LYS A 22 23.03 3.09 -19.32
CA LYS A 22 23.39 4.19 -20.22
C LYS A 22 23.16 3.82 -21.68
N ILE A 23 23.56 2.62 -22.10
CA ILE A 23 23.34 2.11 -23.47
C ILE A 23 21.83 2.07 -23.76
N PHE A 24 21.04 1.54 -22.82
CA PHE A 24 19.58 1.51 -22.93
C PHE A 24 18.97 2.92 -23.11
N ARG A 25 19.36 3.88 -22.26
CA ARG A 25 18.84 5.25 -22.32
C ARG A 25 19.25 6.01 -23.58
N ARG A 26 20.47 5.79 -24.07
CA ARG A 26 21.03 6.53 -25.21
C ARG A 26 20.55 5.98 -26.55
N ASN A 27 20.46 4.66 -26.66
CA ASN A 27 20.25 3.99 -27.95
C ASN A 27 18.85 3.40 -28.10
N PHE A 28 18.16 3.10 -27.00
CA PHE A 28 16.89 2.34 -27.04
C PHE A 28 15.68 3.08 -26.45
N LEU A 29 15.89 4.13 -25.64
CA LEU A 29 14.80 4.93 -25.07
C LEU A 29 14.43 6.09 -26.00
N LYS A 30 13.31 5.96 -26.71
CA LYS A 30 12.79 7.01 -27.61
C LYS A 30 12.14 8.16 -26.84
N GLU A 31 12.10 9.34 -27.44
CA GLU A 31 11.43 10.51 -26.88
C GLU A 31 9.96 10.21 -26.59
N GLY A 32 9.49 10.56 -25.39
CA GLY A 32 8.14 10.25 -24.91
C GLY A 32 7.92 8.81 -24.39
N MET A 33 8.94 7.92 -24.41
CA MET A 33 8.83 6.61 -23.76
C MET A 33 9.11 6.71 -22.25
N ILE A 34 8.11 6.31 -21.45
CA ILE A 34 8.31 6.06 -20.02
C ILE A 34 9.02 4.71 -19.87
N GLY A 35 10.16 4.69 -19.19
CA GLY A 35 10.87 3.45 -18.90
C GLY A 35 9.99 2.48 -18.09
N ILE A 36 9.91 1.22 -18.53
CA ILE A 36 9.19 0.17 -17.81
C ILE A 36 9.95 -0.11 -16.53
N ILE A 37 9.36 0.21 -15.38
CA ILE A 37 9.88 -0.20 -14.08
C ILE A 37 9.34 -1.62 -13.81
N PRO A 38 10.20 -2.65 -13.72
CA PRO A 38 9.75 -3.99 -13.35
C PRO A 38 9.05 -3.94 -11.99
N LYS A 39 7.93 -4.68 -11.84
CA LYS A 39 7.14 -4.70 -10.60
C LYS A 39 7.97 -5.00 -9.33
N HIS A 40 9.09 -5.72 -9.48
CA HIS A 40 9.96 -6.15 -8.39
C HIS A 40 11.02 -5.11 -7.94
N TYR A 41 11.11 -3.94 -8.56
CA TYR A 41 12.12 -2.93 -8.22
C TYR A 41 11.70 -1.98 -7.08
N ARG A 42 10.44 -2.01 -6.65
CA ARG A 42 9.96 -1.29 -5.46
C ARG A 42 9.20 -2.24 -4.55
N TRP A 43 9.92 -2.85 -3.61
CA TRP A 43 9.35 -3.51 -2.43
C TRP A 43 8.84 -2.44 -1.45
N ARG A 44 7.87 -1.63 -1.87
CA ARG A 44 7.08 -0.83 -0.92
C ARG A 44 5.81 -1.63 -0.64
N ASP A 45 5.51 -1.82 0.63
CA ASP A 45 4.24 -2.38 1.05
C ASP A 45 3.11 -1.56 0.40
N ASN A 46 2.19 -2.24 -0.28
CA ASN A 46 1.11 -1.63 -1.04
C ASN A 46 -0.04 -1.22 -0.13
N GLN A 47 0.24 -0.35 0.85
CA GLN A 47 -0.83 0.34 1.56
C GLN A 47 -1.47 1.35 0.61
N SER A 48 -2.75 1.17 0.37
CA SER A 48 -3.51 2.09 -0.48
C SER A 48 -3.54 3.48 0.17
N GLN A 49 -3.49 4.53 -0.66
CA GLN A 49 -3.61 5.91 -0.16
C GLN A 49 -4.88 6.10 0.68
N ILE A 50 -5.97 5.45 0.28
CA ILE A 50 -7.24 5.48 1.01
C ILE A 50 -7.16 4.75 2.36
N GLY A 51 -6.37 3.68 2.48
CA GLY A 51 -6.12 3.02 3.75
C GLY A 51 -5.36 3.90 4.74
N ILE A 52 -4.30 4.57 4.29
CA ILE A 52 -3.57 5.55 5.12
C ILE A 52 -4.50 6.67 5.59
N GLN A 53 -5.35 7.17 4.70
CA GLN A 53 -6.32 8.21 5.04
C GLN A 53 -7.32 7.76 6.11
N SER A 54 -7.77 6.51 6.03
CA SER A 54 -8.64 5.93 7.06
C SER A 54 -7.96 5.92 8.42
N LEU A 55 -6.67 5.57 8.48
CA LEU A 55 -5.92 5.55 9.74
C LEU A 55 -5.76 6.97 10.30
N LEU A 56 -5.35 7.93 9.47
CA LEU A 56 -5.24 9.34 9.88
C LEU A 56 -6.57 9.94 10.36
N TRP A 57 -7.69 9.49 9.78
CA TRP A 57 -9.03 9.87 10.23
C TRP A 57 -9.31 9.35 11.64
N GLU A 58 -9.01 8.07 11.91
CA GLU A 58 -9.17 7.48 13.26
C GLU A 58 -8.26 8.17 14.29
N GLU A 59 -7.01 8.47 13.93
CA GLU A 59 -6.09 9.24 14.79
C GLU A 59 -6.70 10.57 15.21
N ASN A 60 -7.23 11.32 14.25
CA ASN A 60 -7.79 12.64 14.51
C ASN A 60 -9.10 12.56 15.29
N CYS A 61 -9.99 11.61 14.97
CA CYS A 61 -11.28 11.47 15.66
C CYS A 61 -11.12 11.05 17.12
N ARG A 62 -10.16 10.18 17.40
CA ARG A 62 -9.94 9.63 18.74
C ARG A 62 -8.82 10.33 19.50
N SER A 63 -8.08 11.23 18.86
CA SER A 63 -6.88 11.87 19.40
C SER A 63 -5.86 10.83 19.91
N ILE A 64 -5.61 9.79 19.11
CA ILE A 64 -4.66 8.71 19.41
C ILE A 64 -3.52 8.69 18.40
N ASN A 65 -2.38 8.10 18.78
CA ASN A 65 -1.27 7.86 17.87
C ASN A 65 -1.24 6.39 17.41
N ILE A 66 -1.57 6.19 16.13
CA ILE A 66 -1.52 4.93 15.41
C ILE A 66 -0.18 4.84 14.67
N HIS A 67 0.56 3.78 14.94
CA HIS A 67 1.76 3.42 14.19
C HIS A 67 1.35 2.67 12.91
N HIS A 68 1.66 3.22 11.74
CA HIS A 68 1.32 2.67 10.43
C HIS A 68 2.43 2.94 9.40
N ALA A 69 2.31 2.34 8.20
CA ALA A 69 3.36 2.36 7.16
C ALA A 69 3.87 3.77 6.79
N ALA A 70 3.00 4.79 6.76
CA ALA A 70 3.42 6.15 6.41
C ALA A 70 4.22 6.87 7.51
N LYS A 71 4.25 6.33 8.75
CA LYS A 71 5.09 6.81 9.85
C LYS A 71 6.36 5.96 10.06
N GLY A 72 6.64 5.02 9.15
CA GLY A 72 7.81 4.15 9.24
C GLY A 72 7.59 2.80 8.57
N ARG A 73 7.46 1.73 9.36
CA ARG A 73 7.23 0.36 8.89
C ARG A 73 5.90 -0.19 9.44
N GLU A 74 5.29 -1.11 8.71
CA GLU A 74 4.12 -1.86 9.18
C GLU A 74 4.45 -2.70 10.41
N ASN A 75 3.48 -2.85 11.31
CA ASN A 75 3.63 -3.64 12.52
C ASN A 75 3.34 -5.12 12.22
N VAL A 76 4.15 -6.01 12.79
CA VAL A 76 3.88 -7.45 12.77
C VAL A 76 3.46 -7.85 14.19
N ILE A 77 2.19 -8.20 14.34
CA ILE A 77 1.59 -8.57 15.63
C ILE A 77 1.02 -9.98 15.51
N ALA A 78 1.33 -10.83 16.49
CA ALA A 78 0.93 -12.24 16.48
C ALA A 78 1.30 -12.99 15.18
N GLY A 79 2.41 -12.61 14.53
CA GLY A 79 2.86 -13.18 13.27
C GLY A 79 2.06 -12.75 12.02
N ALA A 80 1.17 -11.77 12.15
CA ALA A 80 0.44 -11.16 11.03
C ALA A 80 0.86 -9.69 10.87
N LYS A 81 1.01 -9.24 9.62
CA LYS A 81 1.14 -7.80 9.34
C LYS A 81 -0.19 -7.10 9.59
N VAL A 82 -0.16 -5.93 10.21
CA VAL A 82 -1.34 -5.11 10.49
C VAL A 82 -1.16 -3.70 9.93
N ASP A 83 -2.25 -3.06 9.52
CA ASP A 83 -2.20 -1.75 8.87
C ASP A 83 -1.88 -0.62 9.86
N GLY A 84 -2.41 -0.71 11.09
CA GLY A 84 -2.17 0.23 12.17
C GLY A 84 -2.18 -0.43 13.54
N PHE A 85 -1.37 0.08 14.46
CA PHE A 85 -1.39 -0.32 15.88
C PHE A 85 -1.23 0.89 16.78
N CYS A 86 -2.08 1.01 17.80
CA CYS A 86 -1.95 2.03 18.84
C CYS A 86 -1.50 1.37 20.14
N ASN A 87 -0.30 1.74 20.62
CA ASN A 87 0.27 1.16 21.85
C ASN A 87 -0.47 1.63 23.12
N GLU A 88 -1.03 2.84 23.10
CA GLU A 88 -1.73 3.44 24.24
C GLU A 88 -3.04 2.71 24.55
N THR A 89 -3.81 2.37 23.51
CA THR A 89 -5.09 1.67 23.65
C THR A 89 -4.96 0.16 23.45
N ASN A 90 -3.78 -0.33 23.06
CA ASN A 90 -3.53 -1.72 22.67
C ASN A 90 -4.50 -2.22 21.57
N GLN A 91 -4.87 -1.32 20.66
CA GLN A 91 -5.82 -1.60 19.57
C GLN A 91 -5.10 -1.76 18.23
N ILE A 92 -5.61 -2.68 17.42
CA ILE A 92 -5.19 -2.89 16.03
C ILE A 92 -6.22 -2.24 15.12
N PHE A 93 -5.75 -1.54 14.09
CA PHE A 93 -6.58 -0.91 13.07
C PHE A 93 -6.32 -1.60 11.73
N GLU A 94 -7.37 -2.09 11.09
CA GLU A 94 -7.33 -2.83 9.82
C GLU A 94 -8.22 -2.14 8.78
N PHE A 95 -7.66 -1.88 7.61
CA PHE A 95 -8.37 -1.29 6.47
C PHE A 95 -8.55 -2.30 5.34
N HIS A 96 -9.81 -2.57 5.01
CA HIS A 96 -10.16 -3.59 4.03
C HIS A 96 -10.56 -2.99 2.68
N GLY A 97 -9.60 -2.88 1.76
CA GLY A 97 -9.84 -2.56 0.35
C GLY A 97 -10.80 -3.55 -0.32
N CYS A 98 -11.93 -3.10 -0.86
CA CYS A 98 -13.09 -3.98 -1.11
C CYS A 98 -12.80 -5.15 -2.07
N ILE A 99 -12.07 -4.90 -3.15
CA ILE A 99 -11.72 -5.93 -4.16
C ILE A 99 -10.64 -6.90 -3.67
N TRP A 100 -9.67 -6.40 -2.91
CA TRP A 100 -8.55 -7.16 -2.36
C TRP A 100 -8.96 -8.06 -1.21
N HIS A 101 -10.09 -7.74 -0.60
CA HIS A 101 -10.54 -8.30 0.65
C HIS A 101 -11.93 -8.93 0.57
N GLY A 102 -12.53 -8.99 -0.62
CA GLY A 102 -13.79 -9.69 -0.82
C GLY A 102 -14.97 -9.05 -0.08
N CYS A 103 -15.04 -7.73 0.00
CA CYS A 103 -16.11 -7.03 0.71
C CYS A 103 -17.49 -7.48 0.23
N LYS A 104 -18.46 -7.61 1.15
CA LYS A 104 -19.84 -8.00 0.84
C LYS A 104 -20.59 -6.99 -0.03
N CYS A 105 -20.08 -5.77 -0.19
CA CYS A 105 -20.62 -4.81 -1.15
C CYS A 105 -20.46 -5.27 -2.61
N LEU A 106 -19.49 -6.16 -2.88
CA LEU A 106 -19.30 -6.83 -4.17
C LEU A 106 -20.18 -8.09 -4.21
N LYS A 107 -21.40 -7.93 -4.72
CA LYS A 107 -22.44 -8.97 -4.64
C LYS A 107 -22.34 -10.07 -5.71
N TYR A 108 -21.77 -9.76 -6.87
CA TYR A 108 -21.82 -10.65 -8.04
C TYR A 108 -20.60 -11.56 -8.11
N GLN A 109 -20.81 -12.79 -8.57
CA GLN A 109 -19.77 -13.76 -8.94
C GLN A 109 -18.69 -13.96 -7.87
N ARG A 110 -19.10 -14.04 -6.59
CA ARG A 110 -18.14 -14.09 -5.47
C ARG A 110 -17.30 -15.37 -5.39
N ASP A 111 -17.81 -16.45 -5.96
CA ASP A 111 -17.11 -17.74 -6.11
C ASP A 111 -16.42 -17.90 -7.47
N ALA A 112 -16.55 -16.92 -8.37
CA ALA A 112 -15.86 -16.97 -9.64
C ALA A 112 -14.36 -16.67 -9.45
N PRO A 113 -13.48 -17.35 -10.24
CA PRO A 113 -12.07 -17.01 -10.32
C PRO A 113 -11.86 -15.52 -10.66
N LEU A 114 -10.92 -14.88 -9.97
CA LEU A 114 -10.58 -13.50 -10.24
C LEU A 114 -9.69 -13.38 -11.48
N HIS A 115 -9.87 -12.31 -12.24
CA HIS A 115 -9.10 -12.07 -13.47
C HIS A 115 -7.60 -11.82 -13.20
N ASP A 116 -7.28 -11.14 -12.10
CA ASP A 116 -5.90 -10.86 -11.68
C ASP A 116 -5.20 -12.08 -11.06
N ASN A 117 -5.98 -12.97 -10.42
CA ASN A 117 -5.49 -14.23 -9.89
C ASN A 117 -6.59 -15.32 -9.96
N PRO A 118 -6.56 -16.20 -10.97
CA PRO A 118 -7.57 -17.24 -11.14
C PRO A 118 -7.62 -18.30 -10.03
N SER A 119 -6.62 -18.34 -9.14
CA SER A 119 -6.63 -19.23 -7.96
C SER A 119 -7.40 -18.66 -6.76
N GLU A 120 -7.80 -17.40 -6.83
CA GLU A 120 -8.56 -16.72 -5.78
C GLU A 120 -9.99 -16.40 -6.22
N THR A 121 -10.87 -16.26 -5.23
CA THR A 121 -12.23 -15.75 -5.37
C THR A 121 -12.47 -14.65 -4.33
N LEU A 122 -13.55 -13.86 -4.48
CA LEU A 122 -13.90 -12.87 -3.45
C LEU A 122 -14.24 -13.53 -2.12
N ASN A 123 -14.80 -14.73 -2.12
CA ASN A 123 -15.07 -15.48 -0.90
C ASN A 123 -13.78 -15.96 -0.22
N ILE A 124 -12.81 -16.48 -0.99
CA ILE A 124 -11.49 -16.86 -0.45
C ILE A 124 -10.79 -15.65 0.18
N ARG A 125 -10.80 -14.49 -0.50
CA ARG A 125 -10.23 -13.24 0.05
C ARG A 125 -10.91 -12.82 1.35
N HIS A 126 -12.24 -12.92 1.43
CA HIS A 126 -12.99 -12.60 2.64
C HIS A 126 -12.70 -13.59 3.79
N GLU A 127 -12.63 -14.88 3.50
CA GLU A 127 -12.29 -15.91 4.49
C GLU A 127 -10.90 -15.71 5.08
N ALA A 128 -9.91 -15.34 4.25
CA ALA A 128 -8.55 -15.05 4.71
C ALA A 128 -8.52 -13.91 5.75
N ILE A 129 -9.36 -12.88 5.58
CA ILE A 129 -9.49 -11.79 6.55
C ILE A 129 -10.15 -12.26 7.82
N VAL A 130 -11.25 -13.00 7.72
CA VAL A 130 -11.93 -13.55 8.90
C VAL A 130 -10.94 -14.39 9.72
N ALA A 131 -10.12 -15.22 9.07
CA ALA A 131 -9.07 -15.99 9.73
C ALA A 131 -8.02 -15.08 10.40
N LYS A 132 -7.53 -14.04 9.72
CA LYS A 132 -6.60 -13.05 10.27
C LYS A 132 -7.17 -12.36 11.51
N LEU A 133 -8.40 -11.86 11.42
CA LEU A 133 -9.07 -11.14 12.50
C LEU A 133 -9.33 -12.04 13.70
N ASN A 134 -9.80 -13.27 13.47
CA ASN A 134 -10.01 -14.26 14.53
C ASN A 134 -8.71 -14.59 15.24
N ARG A 135 -7.59 -14.72 14.50
CA ARG A 135 -6.27 -14.91 15.11
C ARG A 135 -5.92 -13.74 16.01
N LEU A 136 -5.97 -12.50 15.50
CA LEU A 136 -5.63 -11.30 16.27
C LEU A 136 -6.48 -11.16 17.54
N ARG A 137 -7.80 -11.34 17.42
CA ARG A 137 -8.74 -11.34 18.55
C ARG A 137 -8.44 -12.47 19.55
N GLY A 138 -8.06 -13.66 19.06
CA GLY A 138 -7.64 -14.79 19.90
C GLY A 138 -6.38 -14.52 20.73
N PHE A 139 -5.52 -13.60 20.28
CA PHE A 139 -4.38 -13.10 21.07
C PHE A 139 -4.75 -11.97 22.05
N GLY A 140 -6.04 -11.62 22.17
CA GLY A 140 -6.55 -10.63 23.11
C GLY A 140 -6.53 -9.18 22.60
N PHE A 141 -6.25 -8.96 21.31
CA PHE A 141 -6.30 -7.62 20.74
C PHE A 141 -7.73 -7.23 20.36
N GLU A 142 -8.10 -5.99 20.67
CA GLU A 142 -9.25 -5.36 20.05
C GLU A 142 -8.87 -4.91 18.64
N VAL A 143 -9.64 -5.34 17.64
CA VAL A 143 -9.40 -5.01 16.23
C VAL A 143 -10.52 -4.10 15.73
N VAL A 144 -10.17 -2.86 15.40
CA VAL A 144 -11.01 -1.85 14.79
C VAL A 144 -10.88 -1.97 13.27
N GLU A 145 -12.00 -2.28 12.62
CA GLU A 145 -12.04 -2.52 11.18
C GLU A 145 -12.67 -1.34 10.44
N MET A 146 -12.13 -1.02 9.26
CA MET A 146 -12.76 -0.09 8.32
C MET A 146 -12.77 -0.68 6.90
N TRP A 147 -13.95 -0.82 6.32
CA TRP A 147 -14.09 -1.20 4.91
C TRP A 147 -13.99 0.01 3.99
N GLU A 148 -13.35 -0.17 2.83
CA GLU A 148 -13.20 0.91 1.86
C GLU A 148 -14.53 1.54 1.45
N CYS A 149 -15.59 0.74 1.23
CA CYS A 149 -16.89 1.27 0.84
C CYS A 149 -17.54 2.13 1.94
N ASP A 150 -17.34 1.75 3.21
CA ASP A 150 -17.84 2.51 4.36
C ASP A 150 -17.06 3.81 4.51
N PHE A 151 -15.73 3.75 4.42
CA PHE A 151 -14.90 4.95 4.50
C PHE A 151 -15.21 5.93 3.36
N ARG A 152 -15.39 5.45 2.14
CA ARG A 152 -15.79 6.28 0.99
C ARG A 152 -17.14 6.95 1.20
N ARG A 153 -18.08 6.28 1.88
CA ARG A 153 -19.38 6.87 2.26
C ARG A 153 -19.18 7.95 3.32
N HIS A 154 -18.42 7.66 4.38
CA HIS A 154 -18.11 8.64 5.43
C HIS A 154 -17.46 9.92 4.89
N ILE A 155 -16.50 9.80 3.95
CA ILE A 155 -15.87 10.97 3.29
C ILE A 155 -16.88 11.81 2.50
N LYS A 156 -17.86 11.18 1.84
CA LYS A 156 -18.88 11.90 1.08
C LYS A 156 -19.83 12.67 2.00
N GLU A 157 -20.15 12.08 3.15
CA GLU A 157 -21.09 12.64 4.12
C GLU A 157 -20.43 13.71 5.01
N ASN A 158 -19.12 13.61 5.27
CA ASN A 158 -18.38 14.50 6.16
C ASN A 158 -17.34 15.31 5.39
N ARG A 159 -17.68 16.57 5.09
CA ARG A 159 -16.82 17.51 4.37
C ARG A 159 -15.52 17.87 5.11
N GLU A 160 -15.46 17.63 6.43
CA GLU A 160 -14.30 17.92 7.27
C GLU A 160 -13.12 16.98 7.03
N ILE A 161 -13.36 15.76 6.54
CA ILE A 161 -12.27 14.81 6.25
C ILE A 161 -11.30 15.47 5.26
N ILE A 162 -11.83 16.16 4.22
CA ILE A 162 -11.09 16.91 3.17
C ILE A 162 -10.04 17.89 3.76
N ILE A 163 -10.26 18.43 4.94
CA ILE A 163 -9.35 19.42 5.57
C ILE A 163 -8.10 18.74 6.13
N ILE A 164 -8.23 17.53 6.70
CA ILE A 164 -7.10 16.72 7.19
C ILE A 164 -6.17 16.35 6.02
N TYR A 165 -6.74 16.04 4.84
CA TYR A 165 -5.98 15.75 3.62
C TYR A 165 -5.03 16.88 3.22
N LYS A 166 -5.48 18.14 3.33
CA LYS A 166 -4.66 19.29 2.96
C LYS A 166 -3.48 19.41 3.93
N LYS A 167 -3.72 19.38 5.24
CA LYS A 167 -2.65 19.53 6.25
C LYS A 167 -1.58 18.43 6.20
N SER A 168 -1.98 17.16 6.05
CA SER A 168 -1.03 16.03 5.97
C SER A 168 -0.14 16.08 4.71
N SER A 169 -0.69 16.56 3.58
CA SER A 169 0.05 16.75 2.33
C SER A 169 1.06 17.91 2.36
N TYR A 170 0.92 18.86 3.30
CA TYR A 170 1.90 19.94 3.51
C TYR A 170 3.03 19.53 4.45
N SER A 171 2.77 18.63 5.40
CA SER A 171 3.79 18.18 6.36
C SER A 171 4.86 17.26 5.74
N THR A 172 4.55 16.58 4.64
CA THR A 172 5.49 15.68 3.94
C THR A 172 6.46 16.39 2.99
N LYS A 173 6.37 17.73 2.84
CA LYS A 173 7.24 18.53 1.98
C LYS A 173 8.36 19.27 2.70
N PHE A 174 8.47 19.14 4.03
CA PHE A 174 9.48 19.83 4.83
C PHE A 174 10.30 18.87 5.70
N THR A 175 10.93 17.88 5.07
CA THR A 175 12.12 17.22 5.66
C THR A 175 13.06 16.81 4.52
N SER A 176 13.93 17.73 4.13
CA SER A 176 15.20 17.49 3.44
C SER A 176 16.21 18.50 3.94
#